data_AF-A0A418PM32-F1
#
_entry.id   AF-A0A418PM32-F1
#
_cell.length_a   1.000
_cell.length_b   1.000
_cell.length_c   1.000
_cell.angle_alpha   90.00
_cell.angle_beta   90.00
_cell.angle_gamma   90.00
#
_symmetry.space_group_name_H-M   'P 1'
#
loop_
_entity.id
_entity.type
_entity.pdbx_description
1 polymer ?
#
loop_
_entity_poly.entity_id
_entity_poly.type
_entity_poly.pdbx_seq_one_letter_code
_entity_poly.pdbx_strand_id
1 'polypeptide(L)'
;MEEDKAIANEILFVVSNLFQKMASLGYFLRGGIDYGWMLDEEDIAVGLPLANAYLLESRSAIYPRVVISDTFRALLEDINADFDFQLKTDQELVYIDPFYNVTRAEDRREFFETYKTRISEKLEIHKGEPTIEQKFRWLALSYNNFLDQFLENSGIMLENEEVGEEEIEHLRNLKIELL
;
A
#
# COMPACT_ATOMS: atom_id res chain seq x y z
N MET A 1 24.33 -6.85 0.46
CA MET A 1 23.35 -7.95 0.56
C MET A 1 22.60 -7.90 1.89
N GLU A 2 23.25 -8.05 3.05
CA GLU A 2 22.54 -7.88 4.35
C GLU A 2 22.11 -6.42 4.59
N GLU A 3 23.00 -5.46 4.29
CA GLU A 3 22.71 -4.02 4.36
C GLU A 3 21.60 -3.62 3.37
N ASP A 4 21.70 -4.04 2.11
CA ASP A 4 20.67 -3.81 1.09
C ASP A 4 19.29 -4.36 1.51
N LYS A 5 19.27 -5.54 2.15
CA LYS A 5 18.05 -6.15 2.68
C LYS A 5 17.47 -5.34 3.84
N ALA A 6 18.32 -4.85 4.75
CA ALA A 6 17.88 -3.98 5.84
C ALA A 6 17.27 -2.67 5.29
N ILE A 7 17.92 -2.05 4.31
CA ILE A 7 17.44 -0.83 3.66
C ILE A 7 16.09 -1.06 2.95
N ALA A 8 15.96 -2.15 2.18
CA ALA A 8 14.71 -2.47 1.49
C ALA A 8 13.55 -2.65 2.48
N ASN A 9 13.78 -3.41 3.57
CA ASN A 9 12.81 -3.58 4.65
C ASN A 9 12.43 -2.25 5.30
N GLU A 10 13.41 -1.39 5.59
CA GLU A 10 13.18 -0.09 6.20
C GLU A 10 12.34 0.81 5.31
N ILE A 11 12.68 0.92 4.01
CA ILE A 11 11.92 1.73 3.05
C ILE A 11 10.48 1.26 2.98
N LEU A 12 10.26 -0.05 2.78
CA LEU A 12 8.93 -0.62 2.69
C LEU A 12 8.13 -0.38 3.98
N PHE A 13 8.75 -0.58 5.15
CA PHE A 13 8.13 -0.31 6.45
C PHE A 13 7.77 1.16 6.63
N VAL A 14 8.70 2.08 6.38
CA VAL A 14 8.48 3.53 6.54
C VAL A 14 7.36 4.01 5.63
N VAL A 15 7.36 3.58 4.37
CA VAL A 15 6.34 3.99 3.40
C VAL A 15 4.97 3.41 3.77
N SER A 16 4.89 2.14 4.16
CA SER A 16 3.63 1.54 4.62
C SER A 16 3.06 2.24 5.85
N ASN A 17 3.89 2.58 6.84
CA ASN A 17 3.45 3.32 8.03
C ASN A 17 3.01 4.75 7.69
N LEU A 18 3.73 5.42 6.80
CA LEU A 18 3.34 6.74 6.32
C LEU A 18 1.98 6.67 5.62
N PHE A 19 1.77 5.68 4.74
CA PHE A 19 0.49 5.47 4.09
C PHE A 19 -0.63 5.30 5.12
N GLN A 20 -0.46 4.39 6.08
CA GLN A 20 -1.44 4.12 7.13
C GLN A 20 -1.81 5.38 7.92
N LYS A 21 -0.80 6.15 8.35
CA LYS A 21 -1.00 7.39 9.10
C LYS A 21 -1.74 8.45 8.27
N MET A 22 -1.43 8.57 6.99
CA MET A 22 -2.09 9.54 6.11
C MET A 22 -3.52 9.09 5.79
N ALA A 23 -3.73 7.79 5.59
CA ALA A 23 -5.05 7.21 5.32
C ALA A 23 -6.00 7.38 6.51
N SER A 24 -5.53 7.27 7.76
CA SER A 24 -6.37 7.53 8.94
C SER A 24 -6.86 8.99 9.01
N LEU A 25 -6.07 9.92 8.47
CA LEU A 25 -6.42 11.32 8.28
C LEU A 25 -7.28 11.58 7.02
N GLY A 26 -7.59 10.55 6.24
CA GLY A 26 -8.37 10.66 5.00
C GLY A 26 -7.56 11.09 3.77
N TYR A 27 -6.23 11.01 3.83
CA TYR A 27 -5.33 11.28 2.72
C TYR A 27 -4.71 9.97 2.21
N PHE A 28 -5.09 9.55 1.02
CA PHE A 28 -4.56 8.33 0.41
C PHE A 28 -3.42 8.67 -0.53
N LEU A 29 -2.26 8.06 -0.29
CA LEU A 29 -1.01 8.48 -0.93
C LEU A 29 -0.87 7.89 -2.34
N ARG A 30 -0.13 8.64 -3.14
CA ARG A 30 0.42 8.20 -4.41
C ARG A 30 1.93 8.41 -4.37
N GLY A 31 2.69 7.45 -4.90
CA GLY A 31 4.14 7.57 -4.92
C GLY A 31 4.82 6.65 -5.91
N GLY A 32 6.10 6.89 -6.09
CA GLY A 32 7.03 6.02 -6.80
C GLY A 32 8.27 5.80 -5.95
N ILE A 33 8.76 4.56 -5.89
CA ILE A 33 10.03 4.21 -5.25
C ILE A 33 10.98 3.73 -6.34
N ASP A 34 12.19 4.30 -6.34
CA ASP A 34 13.29 3.81 -7.14
C ASP A 34 14.56 3.71 -6.29
N TYR A 35 15.56 3.00 -6.81
CA TYR A 35 16.81 2.75 -6.12
C TYR A 35 18.00 2.90 -7.06
N GLY A 36 19.08 3.47 -6.53
CA GLY A 36 20.34 3.61 -7.23
C GLY A 36 21.15 4.79 -6.72
N TRP A 37 22.22 5.09 -7.45
CA TRP A 37 23.14 6.16 -7.08
C TRP A 37 22.50 7.54 -7.21
N MET A 38 22.65 8.33 -6.15
CA MET A 38 22.30 9.74 -6.13
C MET A 38 23.52 10.54 -5.68
N LEU A 39 23.67 11.73 -6.23
CA LEU A 39 24.53 12.76 -5.68
C LEU A 39 23.73 13.45 -4.58
N ASP A 40 24.24 13.34 -3.35
CA ASP A 40 23.63 13.90 -2.15
C ASP A 40 24.60 14.92 -1.55
N GLU A 41 24.33 16.19 -1.85
CA GLU A 41 25.04 17.35 -1.31
C GLU A 41 24.08 18.14 -0.42
N GLU A 42 24.58 18.99 0.49
CA GLU A 42 23.78 19.64 1.56
C GLU A 42 22.44 20.24 1.12
N ASP A 43 22.36 20.82 -0.09
CA ASP A 43 21.17 21.47 -0.62
C ASP A 43 20.57 20.78 -1.86
N ILE A 44 21.20 19.72 -2.35
CA ILE A 44 20.88 19.13 -3.66
C ILE A 44 20.98 17.61 -3.63
N ALA A 45 19.84 16.95 -3.80
CA ALA A 45 19.77 15.55 -4.18
C ALA A 45 19.47 15.44 -5.68
N VAL A 46 20.40 14.92 -6.47
CA VAL A 46 20.17 14.63 -7.90
C VAL A 46 20.56 13.20 -8.22
N GLY A 47 19.68 12.51 -8.93
CA GLY A 47 19.99 11.18 -9.43
C GLY A 47 18.90 10.73 -10.39
N LEU A 48 19.27 9.75 -11.22
CA LEU A 48 18.31 9.05 -12.05
C LEU A 48 17.17 8.43 -11.22
N PRO A 49 17.42 7.85 -10.01
CA PRO A 49 16.35 7.32 -9.17
C PRO A 49 15.30 8.36 -8.78
N LEU A 50 15.70 9.59 -8.46
CA LEU A 50 14.76 10.65 -8.11
C LEU A 50 13.86 11.02 -9.31
N ALA A 51 14.45 11.15 -10.50
CA ALA A 51 13.70 11.44 -11.72
C ALA A 51 12.73 10.31 -12.09
N ASN A 52 13.17 9.06 -11.97
CA ASN A 52 12.34 7.89 -12.23
C ASN A 52 11.20 7.74 -11.22
N ALA A 53 11.46 7.92 -9.93
CA ALA A 53 10.44 7.90 -8.88
C ALA A 53 9.35 8.95 -9.15
N TYR A 54 9.74 10.16 -9.57
CA TYR A 54 8.81 11.20 -10.00
C TYR A 54 7.98 10.80 -11.24
N LEU A 55 8.62 10.20 -12.24
CA LEU A 55 7.91 9.72 -13.44
C LEU A 55 6.93 8.60 -13.11
N LEU A 56 7.31 7.70 -12.20
CA LEU A 56 6.49 6.59 -11.75
C LEU A 56 5.24 7.08 -11.00
N GLU A 57 5.41 8.04 -10.08
CA GLU A 57 4.32 8.71 -9.36
C GLU A 57 3.37 9.43 -10.32
N SER A 58 3.92 10.22 -11.25
CA SER A 58 3.13 11.12 -12.08
C SER A 58 2.44 10.43 -13.25
N ARG A 59 3.03 9.35 -13.79
CA ARG A 59 2.55 8.67 -15.01
C ARG A 59 1.90 7.32 -14.77
N SER A 60 2.37 6.56 -13.78
CA SER A 60 1.97 5.15 -13.61
C SER A 60 1.08 4.94 -12.39
N ALA A 61 1.36 5.62 -11.28
CA ALA A 61 0.62 5.48 -10.04
C ALA A 61 -0.74 6.20 -10.08
N ILE A 62 -1.54 6.12 -11.15
CA ILE A 62 -2.77 6.94 -11.33
C ILE A 62 -3.78 6.82 -10.16
N TYR A 63 -3.77 5.70 -9.46
CA TYR A 63 -4.59 5.41 -8.27
C TYR A 63 -3.80 5.61 -6.95
N PRO A 64 -4.47 5.69 -5.79
CA PRO A 64 -3.81 5.88 -4.50
C PRO A 64 -2.99 4.65 -4.07
N ARG A 65 -1.78 4.53 -4.60
CA ARG A 65 -0.80 3.47 -4.34
C ARG A 65 0.63 3.99 -4.50
N VAL A 66 1.58 3.30 -3.87
CA VAL A 66 3.02 3.58 -4.05
C VAL A 66 3.64 2.48 -4.89
N VAL A 67 4.00 2.81 -6.13
CA VAL A 67 4.54 1.87 -7.12
C VAL A 67 6.05 1.77 -6.95
N ILE A 68 6.62 0.58 -7.15
CA ILE A 68 8.08 0.36 -7.16
C ILE A 68 8.59 0.26 -8.60
N SER A 69 9.79 0.77 -8.85
CA SER A 69 10.46 0.66 -10.14
C SER A 69 10.97 -0.76 -10.41
N ASP A 70 11.31 -1.05 -11.67
CA ASP A 70 11.99 -2.30 -12.04
C ASP A 70 13.36 -2.43 -11.37
N THR A 71 14.06 -1.32 -11.13
CA THR A 71 15.37 -1.32 -10.44
C THR A 71 15.23 -1.66 -8.97
N PHE A 72 14.21 -1.13 -8.29
CA PHE A 72 13.92 -1.53 -6.91
C PHE A 72 13.46 -2.98 -6.86
N ARG A 73 12.61 -3.42 -7.80
CA ARG A 73 12.21 -4.83 -7.91
C ARG A 73 13.42 -5.77 -8.09
N ALA A 74 14.34 -5.43 -8.98
CA ALA A 74 15.57 -6.20 -9.17
C ALA A 74 16.41 -6.29 -7.89
N LEU A 75 16.49 -5.18 -7.12
CA LEU A 75 17.10 -5.21 -5.79
C LEU A 75 16.43 -6.22 -4.87
N LEU A 76 15.09 -6.26 -4.81
CA LEU A 76 14.34 -7.20 -3.97
C LEU A 76 14.58 -8.66 -4.37
N GLU A 77 14.65 -8.93 -5.68
CA GLU A 77 14.97 -10.25 -6.23
C GLU A 77 16.41 -10.66 -5.87
N ASP A 78 17.38 -9.75 -5.99
CA ASP A 78 18.81 -9.99 -5.68
C ASP A 78 19.05 -10.31 -4.20
N ILE A 79 18.30 -9.69 -3.28
CA ILE A 79 18.40 -9.96 -1.84
C ILE A 79 17.58 -11.17 -1.38
N ASN A 80 16.91 -11.86 -2.33
CA ASN A 80 16.02 -13.00 -2.09
C ASN A 80 15.05 -12.73 -0.92
N ALA A 81 14.42 -11.55 -0.94
CA ALA A 81 13.49 -11.15 0.09
C ALA A 81 12.05 -11.54 -0.30
N ASP A 82 11.36 -12.17 0.66
CA ASP A 82 9.97 -12.56 0.51
C ASP A 82 9.07 -11.41 0.96
N PHE A 83 8.43 -10.75 0.00
CA PHE A 83 7.48 -9.67 0.21
C PHE A 83 6.13 -9.97 -0.43
N ASP A 84 5.80 -11.25 -0.65
CA ASP A 84 4.65 -11.68 -1.46
C ASP A 84 3.31 -11.14 -0.94
N PHE A 85 3.20 -10.90 0.37
CA PHE A 85 2.00 -10.31 0.98
C PHE A 85 2.02 -8.78 1.07
N GLN A 86 3.21 -8.17 1.14
CA GLN A 86 3.37 -6.71 1.24
C GLN A 86 3.32 -6.03 -0.13
N LEU A 87 3.65 -6.75 -1.21
CA LEU A 87 3.61 -6.25 -2.57
C LEU A 87 2.43 -6.85 -3.33
N LYS A 88 1.84 -6.04 -4.20
CA LYS A 88 0.80 -6.45 -5.14
C LYS A 88 1.21 -6.10 -6.55
N THR A 89 0.67 -6.87 -7.48
CA THR A 89 0.81 -6.63 -8.91
C THR A 89 -0.57 -6.33 -9.50
N ASP A 90 -0.68 -5.20 -10.18
CA ASP A 90 -1.84 -4.84 -10.99
C ASP A 90 -1.35 -4.49 -12.39
N GLN A 91 -1.70 -5.36 -13.34
CA GLN A 91 -1.14 -5.40 -14.70
C GLN A 91 0.38 -5.63 -14.65
N GLU A 92 1.18 -4.62 -15.04
CA GLU A 92 2.65 -4.66 -15.03
C GLU A 92 3.24 -3.86 -13.87
N LEU A 93 2.40 -3.23 -13.03
CA LEU A 93 2.86 -2.38 -11.94
C LEU A 93 2.90 -3.17 -10.64
N VAL A 94 4.09 -3.20 -10.02
CA VAL A 94 4.27 -3.70 -8.66
C VAL A 94 4.18 -2.53 -7.69
N TYR A 95 3.44 -2.69 -6.60
CA TYR A 95 3.21 -1.62 -5.63
C TYR A 95 3.08 -2.17 -4.22
N ILE A 96 3.31 -1.31 -3.23
CA ILE A 96 3.11 -1.63 -1.82
C ILE A 96 1.62 -1.72 -1.54
N ASP A 97 1.18 -2.85 -0.99
CA ASP A 97 -0.19 -3.03 -0.52
C ASP A 97 -0.49 -2.01 0.60
N PRO A 98 -1.43 -1.08 0.40
CA PRO A 98 -1.76 -0.05 1.39
C PRO A 98 -2.28 -0.60 2.71
N PHE A 99 -2.80 -1.83 2.72
CA PHE A 99 -3.53 -2.40 3.85
C PHE A 99 -2.73 -3.47 4.60
N TYR A 100 -1.66 -4.01 4.00
CA TYR A 100 -0.89 -5.09 4.59
C TYR A 100 -0.35 -4.77 5.99
N ASN A 101 0.22 -3.58 6.20
CA ASN A 101 0.83 -3.21 7.48
C ASN A 101 -0.19 -3.14 8.64
N VAL A 102 -1.47 -2.92 8.33
CA VAL A 102 -2.56 -2.90 9.31
C VAL A 102 -2.74 -4.26 9.97
N THR A 103 -2.45 -5.34 9.24
CA THR A 103 -2.63 -6.70 9.76
C THR A 103 -1.80 -6.93 11.01
N ARG A 104 -0.65 -6.27 11.15
CA ARG A 104 0.27 -6.46 12.28
C ARG A 104 0.01 -5.48 13.45
N ALA A 105 -0.97 -4.60 13.32
CA ALA A 105 -1.30 -3.62 14.36
C ALA A 105 -2.16 -4.26 15.47
N GLU A 106 -1.90 -3.89 16.73
CA GLU A 106 -2.72 -4.37 17.87
C GLU A 106 -4.17 -3.91 17.76
N ASP A 107 -4.38 -2.70 17.23
CA ASP A 107 -5.64 -2.01 16.99
C ASP A 107 -6.14 -2.18 15.54
N ARG A 108 -5.79 -3.28 14.86
CA ARG A 108 -6.14 -3.50 13.43
C ARG A 108 -7.61 -3.31 13.11
N ARG A 109 -8.52 -3.68 14.02
CA ARG A 109 -9.98 -3.51 13.83
C ARG A 109 -10.34 -2.03 13.64
N GLU A 110 -9.86 -1.16 14.52
CA GLU A 110 -10.09 0.29 14.45
C GLU A 110 -9.50 0.87 13.16
N PHE A 111 -8.34 0.36 12.74
CA PHE A 111 -7.76 0.75 11.45
C PHE A 111 -8.64 0.34 10.28
N PHE A 112 -9.12 -0.90 10.21
CA PHE A 112 -10.00 -1.33 9.12
C PHE A 112 -11.33 -0.55 9.11
N GLU A 113 -11.91 -0.25 10.28
CA GLU A 113 -13.09 0.61 10.41
C GLU A 113 -12.81 2.03 9.88
N THR A 114 -11.64 2.57 10.23
CA THR A 114 -11.19 3.88 9.77
C THR A 114 -11.02 3.87 8.25
N TYR A 115 -10.38 2.85 7.66
CA TYR A 115 -10.26 2.72 6.21
C TYR A 115 -11.61 2.69 5.52
N LYS A 116 -12.53 1.83 5.98
CA LYS A 116 -13.89 1.77 5.44
C LYS A 116 -14.55 3.14 5.46
N THR A 117 -14.51 3.81 6.61
CA THR A 117 -15.12 5.13 6.80
C THR A 117 -14.52 6.16 5.86
N ARG A 118 -13.19 6.29 5.84
CA ARG A 118 -12.49 7.29 5.02
C ARG A 118 -12.67 7.06 3.52
N ILE A 119 -12.62 5.80 3.07
CA ILE A 119 -12.83 5.48 1.65
C ILE A 119 -14.28 5.78 1.25
N SER A 120 -15.25 5.40 2.08
CA SER A 120 -16.68 5.65 1.84
C SER A 120 -17.01 7.15 1.82
N GLU A 121 -16.44 7.93 2.75
CA GLU A 121 -16.56 9.39 2.76
C GLU A 121 -16.04 10.00 1.45
N LYS A 122 -14.88 9.55 0.95
CA LYS A 122 -14.33 10.05 -0.32
C LYS A 122 -15.16 9.67 -1.54
N LEU A 123 -15.72 8.45 -1.56
CA LEU A 123 -16.64 8.02 -2.61
C LEU A 123 -17.89 8.92 -2.68
N GLU A 124 -18.49 9.25 -1.54
CA GLU A 124 -19.69 10.08 -1.52
C GLU A 124 -19.39 11.56 -1.82
N ILE A 125 -18.29 12.11 -1.27
CA ILE A 125 -17.89 13.52 -1.52
C ILE A 125 -17.61 13.77 -3.00
N HIS A 126 -16.96 12.81 -3.69
CA HIS A 126 -16.57 12.95 -5.09
C HIS A 126 -17.54 12.26 -6.06
N LYS A 127 -18.75 11.94 -5.59
CA LYS A 127 -19.80 11.34 -6.41
C LYS A 127 -20.18 12.27 -7.55
N GLY A 128 -20.14 11.75 -8.78
CA GLY A 128 -20.41 12.55 -9.97
C GLY A 128 -19.20 13.34 -10.49
N GLU A 129 -18.01 13.13 -9.93
CA GLU A 129 -16.72 13.59 -10.48
C GLU A 129 -15.95 12.39 -11.06
N PRO A 130 -16.21 11.96 -12.31
CA PRO A 130 -15.83 10.62 -12.79
C PRO A 130 -14.34 10.28 -12.62
N THR A 131 -13.46 11.26 -12.88
CA THR A 131 -12.00 11.09 -12.79
C THR A 131 -11.50 10.91 -11.35
N ILE A 132 -12.19 11.46 -10.35
CA ILE A 132 -11.82 11.31 -8.94
C ILE A 132 -12.54 10.11 -8.36
N GLU A 133 -13.83 9.95 -8.67
CA GLU A 133 -14.66 8.82 -8.28
C GLU A 133 -14.01 7.48 -8.68
N GLN A 134 -13.52 7.35 -9.92
CA GLN A 134 -12.85 6.12 -10.36
C GLN A 134 -11.64 5.73 -9.50
N LYS A 135 -10.93 6.72 -8.92
CA LYS A 135 -9.75 6.47 -8.08
C LYS A 135 -10.15 5.90 -6.73
N PHE A 136 -11.20 6.44 -6.13
CA PHE A 136 -11.72 5.92 -4.87
C PHE A 136 -12.49 4.61 -5.06
N ARG A 137 -13.11 4.38 -6.23
CA ARG A 137 -13.67 3.08 -6.60
C ARG A 137 -12.57 2.01 -6.72
N TRP A 138 -11.46 2.33 -7.38
CA TRP A 138 -10.29 1.42 -7.41
C TRP A 138 -9.82 1.10 -5.99
N LEU A 139 -9.66 2.12 -5.13
CA LEU A 139 -9.20 1.93 -3.76
C LEU A 139 -10.16 1.08 -2.92
N ALA A 140 -11.48 1.27 -3.07
CA ALA A 140 -12.49 0.46 -2.41
C ALA A 140 -12.49 -1.00 -2.89
N LEU A 141 -12.30 -1.23 -4.19
CA LEU A 141 -12.13 -2.58 -4.74
C LEU A 141 -10.86 -3.24 -4.21
N SER A 142 -9.74 -2.51 -4.16
CA SER A 142 -8.48 -2.98 -3.60
C SER A 142 -8.62 -3.33 -2.11
N TYR A 143 -9.31 -2.50 -1.34
CA TYR A 143 -9.62 -2.76 0.08
C TYR A 143 -10.47 -4.02 0.27
N ASN A 144 -11.55 -4.16 -0.50
CA ASN A 144 -12.42 -5.33 -0.42
C ASN A 144 -11.68 -6.62 -0.80
N ASN A 145 -10.86 -6.58 -1.85
CA ASN A 145 -10.05 -7.72 -2.29
C ASN A 145 -9.01 -8.07 -1.22
N PHE A 146 -8.38 -7.07 -0.61
CA PHE A 146 -7.47 -7.29 0.51
C PHE A 146 -8.16 -8.00 1.68
N LEU A 147 -9.35 -7.53 2.09
CA LEU A 147 -10.12 -8.19 3.15
C LEU A 147 -10.49 -9.63 2.77
N ASP A 148 -10.93 -9.87 1.54
CA ASP A 148 -11.24 -11.23 1.07
C ASP A 148 -10.01 -12.15 1.20
N GLN A 149 -8.86 -11.72 0.72
CA GLN A 149 -7.60 -12.47 0.83
C GLN A 149 -7.18 -12.69 2.29
N PHE A 150 -7.30 -11.67 3.14
CA PHE A 150 -6.95 -11.76 4.55
C PHE A 150 -7.82 -12.81 5.28
N LEU A 151 -9.12 -12.80 4.98
CA LEU A 151 -10.11 -13.69 5.58
C LEU A 151 -10.05 -15.14 5.04
N GLU A 152 -9.86 -15.32 3.73
CA GLU A 152 -9.74 -16.65 3.09
C GLU A 152 -8.50 -17.40 3.58
N ASN A 153 -7.43 -16.66 3.83
CA ASN A 153 -6.20 -17.23 4.34
C ASN A 153 -6.21 -17.36 5.87
N SER A 154 -7.35 -17.23 6.56
CA SER A 154 -7.47 -17.30 8.03
C SER A 154 -6.45 -16.43 8.78
N GLY A 155 -6.02 -15.31 8.19
CA GLY A 155 -4.94 -14.51 8.75
C GLY A 155 -3.54 -15.14 8.69
N ILE A 156 -3.21 -16.03 7.73
CA ILE A 156 -1.83 -16.54 7.50
C ILE A 156 -0.81 -15.39 7.32
N MET A 157 -1.25 -14.19 6.95
CA MET A 157 -0.43 -12.97 6.98
C MET A 157 0.10 -12.63 8.39
N LEU A 158 -0.47 -13.24 9.42
CA LEU A 158 -0.08 -13.18 10.82
C LEU A 158 0.71 -14.45 11.15
N GLU A 159 2.03 -14.32 11.21
CA GLU A 159 2.95 -15.46 11.36
C GLU A 159 2.66 -16.33 12.61
N ASN A 160 1.91 -15.84 13.61
CA ASN A 160 1.68 -16.53 14.89
C ASN A 160 0.32 -16.26 15.56
N GLU A 161 -0.69 -15.75 14.85
CA GLU A 161 -1.95 -15.33 15.47
C GLU A 161 -3.15 -15.77 14.64
N GLU A 162 -4.03 -16.58 15.23
CA GLU A 162 -5.30 -16.93 14.59
C GLU A 162 -6.31 -15.80 14.80
N VAL A 163 -6.95 -15.38 13.71
CA VAL A 163 -8.05 -14.41 13.76
C VAL A 163 -9.31 -15.13 14.23
N GLY A 164 -9.84 -14.77 15.40
CA GLY A 164 -11.04 -15.40 15.95
C GLY A 164 -12.29 -15.20 15.08
N GLU A 165 -13.28 -16.10 15.19
CA GLU A 165 -14.51 -16.05 14.38
C GLU A 165 -15.28 -14.72 14.48
N GLU A 166 -15.34 -14.13 15.67
CA GLU A 166 -15.98 -12.82 15.90
C GLU A 166 -15.28 -11.70 15.10
N GLU A 167 -13.96 -11.74 15.02
CA GLU A 167 -13.19 -10.77 14.24
C GLU A 167 -13.39 -10.98 12.75
N ILE A 168 -13.40 -12.23 12.30
CA ILE A 168 -13.69 -12.58 10.90
C ILE A 168 -15.06 -12.04 10.50
N GLU A 169 -16.10 -12.25 11.31
CA GLU A 169 -17.44 -11.74 11.05
C GLU A 169 -17.47 -10.20 11.04
N HIS A 170 -16.78 -9.57 12.00
CA HIS A 170 -16.65 -8.11 12.04
C HIS A 170 -16.00 -7.55 10.78
N LEU A 171 -14.83 -8.08 10.38
CA LEU A 171 -14.10 -7.62 9.19
C LEU A 171 -14.88 -7.86 7.89
N ARG A 172 -15.66 -8.95 7.79
CA ARG A 172 -16.58 -9.17 6.64
C ARG A 172 -17.59 -8.03 6.50
N ASN A 173 -18.10 -7.52 7.62
CA ASN A 173 -19.04 -6.40 7.64
C ASN A 173 -18.37 -5.06 7.32
N LEU A 174 -17.03 -5.01 7.22
CA LEU A 174 -16.31 -3.79 6.85
C LEU A 174 -16.14 -3.60 5.34
N LYS A 175 -16.50 -4.58 4.50
CA LYS A 175 -16.49 -4.41 3.04
C LYS A 175 -17.33 -3.20 2.62
N ILE A 176 -16.85 -2.51 1.59
CA ILE A 176 -17.47 -1.31 1.02
C ILE A 176 -18.40 -1.75 -0.12
N GLU A 177 -19.68 -1.42 -0.02
CA GLU A 177 -20.63 -1.64 -1.10
C GLU A 177 -20.44 -0.59 -2.19
N LEU A 178 -20.27 -1.04 -3.43
CA LEU A 178 -20.13 -0.18 -4.59
C LEU A 178 -21.46 -0.23 -5.38
N LEU A 179 -22.16 0.90 -5.40
CA LEU A 179 -23.35 1.13 -6.23
C LEU A 179 -22.98 1.43 -7.68
#